data_AF-A0A1E3UKF3-F1
#
_entry.id   AF-A0A1E3UKF3-F1
#
_cell.length_a   1.000
_cell.length_b   1.000
_cell.length_c   1.000
_cell.angle_alpha   90.00
_cell.angle_beta   90.00
_cell.angle_gamma   90.00
#
_symmetry.space_group_name_H-M   'P 1'
#
loop_
_entity.id
_entity.type
_entity.pdbx_description
1 polymer ?
#
loop_
_entity_poly.entity_id
_entity_poly.type
_entity_poly.pdbx_seq_one_letter_code
_entity_poly.pdbx_strand_id
1 'polypeptide(L)'
;MASWEEQKALLKEKLDDEIHRFALPPEEVPSGSPYLEKLRVMLSVKDELLNIPLCGAQYEMLLGMENPLDAAFRFWENPAPDTCAAKGANFSETTYYFLLQEGEAYRGGLLYDRASAEFDALLEELKGLPLEQIIDRAYEKVIKEDLLILLEPGGLEQREIDALLTFEHPLAALYGEWMDRDTSYMDLLRQTCDDLISFQEKQLRHHAFGKEGEIPEHLRDYYSFYGEEIENGALDFGEDLER
;
A
#
# COMPACT_ATOMS: atom_id res chain seq x y z
N MET A 1 15.87 15.38 18.20
CA MET A 1 16.03 15.59 16.74
C MET A 1 17.39 16.22 16.52
N ALA A 2 18.20 15.66 15.63
CA ALA A 2 19.48 16.27 15.25
C ALA A 2 19.22 17.66 14.65
N SER A 3 20.12 18.62 14.88
CA SER A 3 20.05 19.92 14.21
C SER A 3 20.15 19.73 12.69
N TRP A 4 19.56 20.63 11.91
CA TRP A 4 19.69 20.58 10.44
C TRP A 4 21.17 20.60 10.00
N GLU A 5 22.04 21.27 10.77
CA GLU A 5 23.49 21.29 10.54
C GLU A 5 24.13 19.91 10.75
N GLU A 6 23.67 19.17 11.75
CA GLU A 6 24.15 17.81 12.03
C GLU A 6 23.70 16.84 10.93
N GLN A 7 22.44 16.92 10.51
CA GLN A 7 21.93 16.10 9.38
C GLN A 7 22.71 16.38 8.09
N LYS A 8 22.99 17.66 7.80
CA LYS A 8 23.79 18.05 6.64
C LYS A 8 25.23 17.54 6.71
N ALA A 9 25.86 17.58 7.88
CA ALA A 9 27.20 17.05 8.08
C ALA A 9 27.26 15.53 7.86
N LEU A 10 26.30 14.79 8.43
CA LEU A 10 26.18 13.34 8.25
C LEU A 10 25.95 12.97 6.79
N LEU A 11 25.09 13.72 6.09
CA LEU A 11 24.86 13.49 4.66
C LEU A 11 26.15 13.74 3.88
N LYS A 12 26.86 14.84 4.15
CA LYS A 12 28.13 15.13 3.49
C LYS A 12 29.15 13.99 3.67
N GLU A 13 29.33 13.51 4.89
CA GLU A 13 30.24 12.38 5.20
C GLU A 13 29.86 11.13 4.40
N LYS A 14 28.58 10.77 4.40
CA LYS A 14 28.08 9.61 3.65
C LYS A 14 28.35 9.72 2.13
N LEU A 15 28.09 10.89 1.56
CA LEU A 15 28.36 11.15 0.13
C LEU A 15 29.87 11.17 -0.17
N ASP A 16 30.70 11.69 0.74
CA ASP A 16 32.16 11.64 0.64
C ASP A 16 32.69 10.20 0.66
N ASP A 17 32.15 9.36 1.54
CA ASP A 17 32.52 7.95 1.68
C ASP A 17 32.11 7.12 0.45
N GLU A 18 30.94 7.40 -0.12
CA GLU A 18 30.51 6.75 -1.36
C GLU A 18 31.43 7.10 -2.54
N ILE A 19 31.81 8.38 -2.68
CA ILE A 19 32.80 8.80 -3.67
C ILE A 19 34.15 8.10 -3.42
N HIS A 20 34.62 8.03 -2.18
CA HIS A 20 35.88 7.36 -1.84
C HIS A 20 35.86 5.87 -2.17
N ARG A 21 34.74 5.18 -1.91
CA ARG A 21 34.57 3.76 -2.26
C ARG A 21 34.56 3.54 -3.78
N PHE A 22 34.07 4.51 -4.55
CA PHE A 22 34.01 4.42 -6.01
C PHE A 22 35.30 4.91 -6.70
N ALA A 23 36.04 5.84 -6.11
CA ALA A 23 37.22 6.45 -6.70
C ALA A 23 38.36 5.43 -6.89
N LEU A 24 38.94 5.40 -8.09
CA LEU A 24 40.14 4.63 -8.40
C LEU A 24 41.39 5.51 -8.20
N PRO A 25 42.54 4.91 -7.88
CA PRO A 25 43.81 5.62 -7.91
C PRO A 25 44.06 6.24 -9.29
N PRO A 26 44.68 7.44 -9.37
CA PRO A 26 44.90 8.13 -10.66
C PRO A 26 45.58 7.28 -11.74
N GLU A 27 46.42 6.33 -11.31
CA GLU A 27 47.18 5.41 -12.16
C GLU A 27 46.30 4.34 -12.84
N GLU A 28 45.11 4.06 -12.28
CA GLU A 28 44.16 3.04 -12.75
C GLU A 28 42.96 3.65 -13.48
N VAL A 29 42.90 4.98 -13.62
CA VAL A 29 41.78 5.70 -14.25
C VAL A 29 41.80 5.45 -15.76
N PRO A 30 40.77 4.79 -16.34
CA PRO A 30 40.75 4.53 -17.77
C PRO A 30 40.38 5.80 -18.54
N SER A 31 41.23 6.21 -19.50
CA SER A 31 41.00 7.38 -20.34
C SER A 31 39.76 7.23 -21.22
N GLY A 32 38.77 8.11 -21.07
CA GLY A 32 37.56 8.18 -21.92
C GLY A 32 36.49 7.11 -21.64
N SER A 33 36.37 6.66 -20.39
CA SER A 33 35.53 5.52 -20.01
C SER A 33 34.20 5.91 -19.34
N PRO A 34 33.19 5.02 -19.34
CA PRO A 34 31.96 5.15 -18.54
C PRO A 34 32.21 5.48 -17.06
N TYR A 35 33.38 5.11 -16.55
CA TYR A 35 33.84 5.45 -15.21
C TYR A 35 33.94 6.96 -14.97
N LEU A 36 34.59 7.72 -15.88
CA LEU A 36 34.76 9.16 -15.74
C LEU A 36 33.41 9.90 -15.81
N GLU A 37 32.50 9.40 -16.65
CA GLU A 37 31.14 9.94 -16.75
C GLU A 37 30.37 9.72 -15.45
N LYS A 38 30.41 8.50 -14.91
CA LYS A 38 29.79 8.19 -13.62
C LYS A 38 30.37 9.03 -12.49
N LEU A 39 31.70 9.16 -12.41
CA LEU A 39 32.34 9.99 -11.39
C LEU A 39 31.90 11.46 -11.50
N ARG A 40 31.81 11.99 -12.72
CA ARG A 40 31.32 13.35 -12.98
C ARG A 40 29.90 13.53 -12.47
N VAL A 41 28.98 12.62 -12.81
CA VAL A 41 27.59 12.69 -12.35
C VAL A 41 27.50 12.62 -10.83
N MET A 42 28.19 11.66 -10.20
CA MET A 42 28.17 11.52 -8.73
C MET A 42 28.68 12.78 -8.02
N LEU A 43 29.76 13.40 -8.52
CA LEU A 43 30.29 14.64 -7.96
C LEU A 43 29.33 15.82 -8.15
N SER A 44 28.69 15.94 -9.32
CA SER A 44 27.72 17.00 -9.60
C SER A 44 26.48 16.87 -8.73
N VAL A 45 25.88 15.67 -8.66
CA VAL A 45 24.69 15.42 -7.82
C VAL A 45 25.02 15.65 -6.35
N LYS A 46 26.19 15.22 -5.88
CA LYS A 46 26.64 15.51 -4.52
C LYS A 46 26.68 17.01 -4.22
N ASP A 47 27.25 17.80 -5.12
CA ASP A 47 27.31 19.26 -4.95
C ASP A 47 25.90 19.85 -4.88
N GLU A 48 25.01 19.44 -5.77
CA GLU A 48 23.59 19.85 -5.77
C GLU A 48 22.89 19.50 -4.45
N LEU A 49 22.95 18.23 -4.01
CA LEU A 49 22.35 17.75 -2.77
C LEU A 49 22.81 18.53 -1.52
N LEU A 50 24.06 18.99 -1.50
CA LEU A 50 24.61 19.77 -0.40
C LEU A 50 24.25 21.26 -0.45
N ASN A 51 23.77 21.77 -1.59
CA ASN A 51 23.45 23.18 -1.81
C ASN A 51 21.95 23.48 -1.85
N ILE A 52 21.10 22.50 -2.13
CA ILE A 52 19.64 22.66 -2.09
C ILE A 52 19.07 22.57 -0.66
N PRO A 53 17.94 23.25 -0.37
CA PRO A 53 17.27 23.16 0.92
C PRO A 53 16.47 21.86 1.02
N LEU A 54 17.09 20.80 1.57
CA LEU A 54 16.43 19.54 1.84
C LEU A 54 15.55 19.62 3.10
N CYS A 55 14.38 18.98 3.06
CA CYS A 55 13.53 18.81 4.24
C CYS A 55 14.02 17.63 5.11
N GLY A 56 13.53 17.54 6.36
CA GLY A 56 13.93 16.47 7.29
C GLY A 56 13.71 15.06 6.71
N ALA A 57 12.58 14.83 6.06
CA ALA A 57 12.27 13.54 5.43
C ALA A 57 13.25 13.20 4.27
N GLN A 58 13.70 14.20 3.51
CA GLN A 58 14.70 13.98 2.46
C GLN A 58 16.07 13.65 3.05
N TYR A 59 16.46 14.26 4.18
CA TYR A 59 17.67 13.86 4.89
C TYR A 59 17.58 12.43 5.39
N GLU A 60 16.48 12.06 6.04
CA GLU A 60 16.28 10.70 6.56
C GLU A 60 16.30 9.64 5.46
N MET A 61 15.63 9.93 4.33
CA MET A 61 15.69 9.11 3.13
C MET A 61 17.12 8.91 2.65
N LEU A 62 17.83 9.99 2.32
CA LEU A 62 19.20 9.91 1.75
C LEU A 62 20.19 9.25 2.71
N LEU A 63 20.04 9.47 4.02
CA LEU A 63 20.88 8.84 5.04
C LEU A 63 20.59 7.34 5.17
N GLY A 64 19.33 6.93 5.01
CA GLY A 64 18.89 5.54 5.02
C GLY A 64 19.26 4.75 3.76
N MET A 65 19.44 5.41 2.61
CA MET A 65 19.89 4.77 1.38
C MET A 65 21.30 4.18 1.51
N GLU A 66 21.57 3.04 0.90
CA GLU A 66 22.92 2.44 0.94
C GLU A 66 23.95 3.26 0.14
N ASN A 67 23.60 3.61 -1.10
CA ASN A 67 24.46 4.30 -2.07
C ASN A 67 23.63 5.36 -2.85
N PRO A 68 23.33 6.52 -2.23
CA PRO A 68 22.47 7.55 -2.84
C PRO A 68 23.04 8.13 -4.15
N LEU A 69 24.35 8.28 -4.31
CA LEU A 69 24.93 8.81 -5.55
C LEU A 69 24.89 7.79 -6.69
N ASP A 70 25.06 6.49 -6.38
CA ASP A 70 24.88 5.40 -7.33
C ASP A 70 23.42 5.29 -7.78
N ALA A 71 22.48 5.44 -6.85
CA ALA A 71 21.05 5.48 -7.18
C ALA A 71 20.72 6.68 -8.10
N ALA A 72 21.22 7.86 -7.78
CA ALA A 72 21.06 9.04 -8.63
C ALA A 72 21.71 8.86 -10.01
N PHE A 73 22.85 8.17 -10.10
CA PHE A 73 23.47 7.84 -11.38
C PHE A 73 22.62 6.86 -12.20
N ARG A 74 22.02 5.83 -11.58
CA ARG A 74 21.10 4.91 -12.28
C ARG A 74 19.89 5.66 -12.83
N PHE A 75 19.35 6.60 -12.05
CA PHE A 75 18.28 7.49 -12.49
C PHE A 75 18.74 8.39 -13.66
N TRP A 76 19.95 8.93 -13.62
CA TRP A 76 20.55 9.69 -14.73
C TRP A 76 20.66 8.87 -16.03
N GLU A 77 21.05 7.60 -15.94
CA GLU A 77 21.19 6.73 -17.12
C GLU A 77 19.86 6.33 -17.72
N ASN A 78 18.84 6.15 -16.87
CA ASN A 78 17.52 5.69 -17.25
C ASN A 78 16.42 6.47 -16.50
N PRO A 79 16.17 7.73 -16.90
CA PRO A 79 15.13 8.55 -16.26
C PRO A 79 13.75 7.95 -16.53
N ALA A 80 12.82 8.13 -15.59
CA ALA A 80 11.45 7.66 -15.75
C ALA A 80 10.80 8.28 -17.01
N PRO A 81 10.00 7.51 -17.78
CA PRO A 81 9.48 7.93 -19.08
C PRO A 81 8.62 9.21 -19.04
N ASP A 82 8.08 9.54 -17.86
CA ASP A 82 7.15 10.65 -17.66
C ASP A 82 7.86 11.91 -17.11
N THR A 83 9.18 11.84 -16.89
CA THR A 83 9.98 12.98 -16.45
C THR A 83 10.48 13.77 -17.67
N CYS A 84 10.54 15.10 -17.57
CA CYS A 84 11.17 15.93 -18.62
C CYS A 84 12.70 15.79 -18.65
N ALA A 85 13.26 14.93 -17.80
CA ALA A 85 14.64 14.50 -17.85
C ALA A 85 14.87 13.64 -19.11
N ALA A 86 15.14 14.28 -20.24
CA ALA A 86 15.80 13.60 -21.35
C ALA A 86 17.13 13.00 -20.85
N LYS A 87 17.58 11.88 -21.41
CA LYS A 87 18.91 11.34 -21.14
C LYS A 87 19.97 12.44 -21.32
N GLY A 88 20.65 12.82 -20.24
CA GLY A 88 21.60 13.94 -20.24
C GLY A 88 20.99 15.33 -19.98
N ALA A 89 19.88 15.40 -19.23
CA ALA A 89 19.34 16.64 -18.65
C ALA A 89 20.39 17.38 -17.78
N ASN A 90 20.08 18.59 -17.28
CA ASN A 90 21.02 19.24 -16.36
C ASN A 90 21.01 18.54 -14.98
N PHE A 91 22.12 18.64 -14.24
CA PHE A 91 22.28 17.95 -12.95
C PHE A 91 21.23 18.35 -11.92
N SER A 92 20.77 19.60 -11.93
CA SER A 92 19.77 20.11 -10.99
C SER A 92 18.41 19.43 -11.21
N GLU A 93 17.99 19.27 -12.47
CA GLU A 93 16.74 18.60 -12.84
C GLU A 93 16.78 17.11 -12.50
N THR A 94 17.89 16.44 -12.80
CA THR A 94 18.11 15.05 -12.38
C THR A 94 18.02 14.91 -10.87
N THR A 95 18.69 15.80 -10.12
CA THR A 95 18.67 15.76 -8.64
C THR A 95 17.26 15.96 -8.12
N TYR A 96 16.50 16.89 -8.70
CA TYR A 96 15.10 17.14 -8.33
C TYR A 96 14.21 15.91 -8.54
N TYR A 97 14.22 15.32 -9.74
CA TYR A 97 13.36 14.16 -10.03
C TYR A 97 13.78 12.89 -9.30
N PHE A 98 15.09 12.70 -9.10
CA PHE A 98 15.60 11.66 -8.23
C PHE A 98 15.03 11.79 -6.81
N LEU A 99 15.13 12.98 -6.20
CA LEU A 99 14.59 13.23 -4.86
C LEU A 99 13.07 13.08 -4.80
N LEU A 100 12.36 13.43 -5.87
CA LEU A 100 10.92 13.26 -5.95
C LEU A 100 10.56 11.77 -5.96
N GLN A 101 11.12 10.99 -6.88
CA GLN A 101 10.80 9.58 -7.04
C GLN A 101 11.21 8.75 -5.81
N GLU A 102 12.45 8.92 -5.33
CA GLU A 102 12.90 8.23 -4.12
C GLU A 102 12.12 8.71 -2.89
N GLY A 103 11.72 9.98 -2.87
CA GLY A 103 10.92 10.57 -1.80
C GLY A 103 9.53 9.94 -1.71
N GLU A 104 8.87 9.72 -2.84
CA GLU A 104 7.57 9.04 -2.92
C GLU A 104 7.69 7.60 -2.42
N ALA A 105 8.66 6.85 -2.94
CA ALA A 105 8.90 5.47 -2.54
C ALA A 105 9.23 5.36 -1.04
N TYR A 106 10.10 6.22 -0.54
CA TYR A 106 10.50 6.26 0.86
C TYR A 106 9.31 6.56 1.79
N ARG A 107 8.47 7.53 1.43
CA ARG A 107 7.33 7.93 2.28
C ARG A 107 6.24 6.88 2.29
N GLY A 108 5.99 6.21 1.17
CA GLY A 108 5.10 5.05 1.11
C GLY A 108 5.59 3.92 2.02
N GLY A 109 6.88 3.56 1.93
CA GLY A 109 7.50 2.57 2.81
C GLY A 109 7.42 2.98 4.29
N LEU A 110 7.73 4.24 4.62
CA LEU A 110 7.67 4.76 5.98
C LEU A 110 6.25 4.66 6.60
N LEU A 111 5.22 4.94 5.81
CA LEU A 111 3.83 4.81 6.27
C LEU A 111 3.50 3.35 6.55
N TYR A 112 3.83 2.46 5.60
CA TYR A 112 3.59 1.02 5.74
C TYR A 112 4.32 0.46 6.96
N ASP A 113 5.61 0.75 7.11
CA ASP A 113 6.42 0.27 8.23
C ASP A 113 5.86 0.76 9.58
N ARG A 114 5.38 2.01 9.65
CA ARG A 114 4.75 2.56 10.86
C ARG A 114 3.46 1.82 11.20
N ALA A 115 2.57 1.65 10.22
CA ALA A 115 1.30 0.95 10.41
C ALA A 115 1.52 -0.54 10.71
N SER A 116 2.48 -1.18 10.04
CA SER A 116 2.88 -2.56 10.27
C SER A 116 3.42 -2.76 11.69
N ALA A 117 4.26 -1.84 12.19
CA ALA A 117 4.74 -1.88 13.57
C ALA A 117 3.61 -1.71 14.61
N GLU A 118 2.60 -0.88 14.33
CA GLU A 118 1.40 -0.79 15.18
C GLU A 118 0.62 -2.12 15.20
N PHE A 119 0.50 -2.77 14.04
CA PHE A 119 -0.20 -4.06 13.92
C PHE A 119 0.57 -5.17 14.64
N ASP A 120 1.89 -5.24 14.49
CA ASP A 120 2.74 -6.19 15.21
C ASP A 120 2.64 -5.98 16.72
N ALA A 121 2.62 -4.72 17.19
CA ALA A 121 2.41 -4.41 18.61
C ALA A 121 1.04 -4.90 19.11
N LEU A 122 -0.02 -4.76 18.32
CA LEU A 122 -1.33 -5.35 18.62
C LEU A 122 -1.27 -6.87 18.71
N LEU A 123 -0.60 -7.54 17.76
CA LEU A 123 -0.47 -9.00 17.78
C LEU A 123 0.29 -9.49 19.01
N GLU A 124 1.35 -8.80 19.41
CA GLU A 124 2.08 -9.10 20.65
C GLU A 124 1.22 -8.85 21.90
N GLU A 125 0.42 -7.77 21.92
CA GLU A 125 -0.54 -7.52 23.00
C GLU A 125 -1.57 -8.65 23.11
N LEU A 126 -2.20 -9.03 22.00
CA LEU A 126 -3.23 -10.07 21.96
C LEU A 126 -2.71 -11.43 22.46
N LYS A 127 -1.45 -11.79 22.14
CA LYS A 127 -0.82 -13.03 22.64
C LYS A 127 -0.71 -13.08 24.17
N GLY A 128 -0.70 -11.93 24.84
CA GLY A 128 -0.62 -11.83 26.30
C GLY A 128 -1.98 -11.86 27.02
N LEU A 129 -3.10 -11.80 26.31
CA LEU A 129 -4.44 -11.66 26.89
C LEU A 129 -5.12 -13.02 27.18
N PRO A 130 -6.07 -13.07 28.13
CA PRO A 130 -6.98 -14.21 28.28
C PRO A 130 -7.84 -14.44 27.03
N LEU A 131 -8.22 -15.69 26.77
CA LEU A 131 -8.99 -16.09 25.57
C LEU A 131 -10.25 -15.24 25.34
N GLU A 132 -11.02 -14.95 26.39
CA GLU A 132 -12.25 -14.14 26.27
C GLU A 132 -11.95 -12.74 25.73
N GLN A 133 -10.87 -12.10 26.19
CA GLN A 133 -10.47 -10.77 25.70
C GLN A 133 -9.90 -10.82 24.27
N ILE A 134 -9.28 -11.93 23.88
CA ILE A 134 -8.85 -12.13 22.49
C ILE A 134 -10.06 -12.20 21.56
N ILE A 135 -11.12 -12.91 21.96
CA ILE A 135 -12.37 -13.01 21.20
C ILE A 135 -12.99 -11.62 21.04
N ASP A 136 -13.04 -10.82 22.11
CA ASP A 136 -13.58 -9.47 22.08
C ASP A 136 -12.80 -8.53 21.14
N ARG A 137 -11.49 -8.77 20.96
CA ARG A 137 -10.62 -7.98 20.07
C ARG A 137 -10.39 -8.60 18.68
N ALA A 138 -11.04 -9.73 18.38
CA ALA A 138 -10.88 -10.40 17.08
C ALA A 138 -11.30 -9.50 15.92
N TYR A 139 -12.38 -8.72 16.11
CA TYR A 139 -12.86 -7.77 15.11
C TYR A 139 -11.81 -6.69 14.79
N GLU A 140 -11.22 -6.07 15.83
CA GLU A 140 -10.15 -5.09 15.65
C GLU A 140 -8.96 -5.68 14.88
N LYS A 141 -8.55 -6.91 15.21
CA LYS A 141 -7.45 -7.60 14.53
C LYS A 141 -7.73 -7.80 13.04
N VAL A 142 -8.96 -8.19 12.67
CA VAL A 142 -9.33 -8.41 11.27
C VAL A 142 -9.36 -7.10 10.50
N ILE A 143 -10.05 -6.09 11.03
CA ILE A 143 -10.16 -4.80 10.34
C ILE A 143 -8.80 -4.10 10.19
N LYS A 144 -7.95 -4.13 11.22
CA LYS A 144 -6.61 -3.54 11.12
C LYS A 144 -5.71 -4.27 10.13
N GLU A 145 -5.87 -5.59 9.97
CA GLU A 145 -5.17 -6.34 8.93
C GLU A 145 -5.63 -5.90 7.53
N ASP A 146 -6.93 -5.79 7.30
CA ASP A 146 -7.49 -5.34 6.02
C ASP A 146 -7.08 -3.89 5.69
N LEU A 147 -7.12 -3.00 6.68
CA LEU A 147 -6.65 -1.62 6.53
C LEU A 147 -5.16 -1.57 6.18
N LEU A 148 -4.34 -2.45 6.75
CA LEU A 148 -2.90 -2.50 6.45
C LEU A 148 -2.64 -2.89 4.99
N ILE A 149 -3.48 -3.76 4.40
CA ILE A 149 -3.41 -4.11 2.97
C ILE A 149 -3.62 -2.87 2.10
N LEU A 150 -4.52 -1.96 2.49
CA LEU A 150 -4.74 -0.70 1.76
C LEU A 150 -3.53 0.24 1.79
N LEU A 151 -2.64 0.09 2.76
CA LEU A 151 -1.44 0.89 2.92
C LEU A 151 -0.21 0.30 2.21
N GLU A 152 -0.34 -0.84 1.52
CA GLU A 152 0.75 -1.41 0.75
C GLU A 152 1.27 -0.42 -0.32
N PRO A 153 2.58 -0.44 -0.64
CA PRO A 153 3.16 0.46 -1.63
C PRO A 153 2.39 0.45 -2.96
N GLY A 154 1.91 1.62 -3.38
CA GLY A 154 1.09 1.79 -4.59
C GLY A 154 -0.43 1.80 -4.37
N GLY A 155 -0.91 1.58 -3.14
CA GLY A 155 -2.33 1.65 -2.79
C GLY A 155 -2.90 3.06 -2.63
N LEU A 156 -2.03 4.06 -2.43
CA LEU A 156 -2.39 5.45 -2.14
C LEU A 156 -1.59 6.44 -2.98
N GLU A 157 -2.19 7.60 -3.26
CA GLU A 157 -1.48 8.73 -3.86
C GLU A 157 -0.57 9.42 -2.83
N GLN A 158 0.48 10.10 -3.30
CA GLN A 158 1.48 10.73 -2.44
C GLN A 158 0.88 11.70 -1.41
N ARG A 159 -0.15 12.45 -1.80
CA ARG A 159 -0.83 13.39 -0.91
C ARG A 159 -1.58 12.69 0.22
N GLU A 160 -2.13 11.51 -0.05
CA GLU A 160 -2.85 10.70 0.93
C GLU A 160 -1.87 10.08 1.93
N ILE A 161 -0.73 9.58 1.43
CA ILE A 161 0.40 9.12 2.25
C ILE A 161 0.86 10.23 3.18
N ASP A 162 1.07 11.44 2.64
CA ASP A 162 1.51 12.60 3.41
C ASP A 162 0.52 13.00 4.50
N ALA A 163 -0.78 12.92 4.22
CA ALA A 163 -1.83 13.18 5.20
C ALA A 163 -1.81 12.12 6.32
N LEU A 164 -1.69 10.84 5.98
CA LEU A 164 -1.63 9.76 6.98
C LEU A 164 -0.36 9.81 7.83
N LEU A 165 0.77 10.23 7.26
CA LEU A 165 2.02 10.40 8.00
C LEU A 165 1.98 11.52 9.05
N THR A 166 0.95 12.37 9.04
CA THR A 166 0.71 13.36 10.11
C THR A 166 0.22 12.73 11.41
N PHE A 167 -0.30 11.50 11.36
CA PHE A 167 -0.69 10.74 12.55
C PHE A 167 0.53 10.00 13.13
N GLU A 168 0.65 10.04 14.46
CA GLU A 168 1.62 9.23 15.20
C GLU A 168 1.29 7.74 15.08
N HIS A 169 -0.02 7.42 15.07
CA HIS A 169 -0.57 6.07 14.95
C HIS A 169 -1.59 6.01 13.80
N PRO A 170 -1.15 6.04 12.52
CA PRO A 170 -2.04 6.01 11.36
C PRO A 170 -3.00 4.82 11.34
N LEU A 171 -2.57 3.62 11.72
CA LEU A 171 -3.45 2.45 11.68
C LEU A 171 -4.54 2.53 12.75
N ALA A 172 -4.20 3.00 13.95
CA ALA A 172 -5.18 3.29 14.99
C ALA A 172 -6.18 4.39 14.58
N ALA A 173 -5.71 5.45 13.90
CA ALA A 173 -6.57 6.53 13.42
C ALA A 173 -7.58 6.03 12.36
N LEU A 174 -7.12 5.23 11.39
CA LEU A 174 -7.98 4.61 10.38
C LEU A 174 -9.02 3.66 11.01
N TYR A 175 -8.59 2.85 11.98
CA TYR A 175 -9.52 1.98 12.70
C TYR A 175 -10.57 2.78 13.48
N GLY A 176 -10.19 3.88 14.13
CA GLY A 176 -11.14 4.77 14.79
C GLY A 176 -12.18 5.34 13.83
N GLU A 177 -11.75 5.85 12.68
CA GLU A 177 -12.65 6.35 11.64
C GLU A 177 -13.58 5.26 11.09
N TRP A 178 -13.07 4.04 10.95
CA TRP A 178 -13.87 2.88 10.56
C TRP A 178 -14.97 2.59 11.58
N MET A 179 -14.66 2.58 12.88
CA MET A 179 -15.65 2.30 13.93
C MET A 179 -16.81 3.31 13.93
N ASP A 180 -16.57 4.56 13.54
CA ASP A 180 -17.60 5.58 13.43
C ASP A 180 -18.49 5.41 12.17
N ARG A 181 -18.04 4.64 11.16
CA ARG A 181 -18.69 4.49 9.84
C ARG A 181 -19.15 3.07 9.49
N ASP A 182 -18.81 2.06 10.30
CA ASP A 182 -19.00 0.61 10.06
C ASP A 182 -20.43 0.16 9.67
N THR A 183 -21.43 1.05 9.77
CA THR A 183 -22.77 0.80 9.20
C THR A 183 -22.75 0.30 7.74
N SER A 184 -21.78 0.74 6.92
CA SER A 184 -21.67 0.31 5.52
C SER A 184 -21.25 -1.16 5.36
N TYR A 185 -20.49 -1.72 6.31
CA TYR A 185 -20.13 -3.13 6.28
C TYR A 185 -21.34 -4.03 6.50
N MET A 186 -22.22 -3.63 7.43
CA MET A 186 -23.49 -4.33 7.67
C MET A 186 -24.40 -4.31 6.43
N ASP A 187 -24.33 -3.28 5.59
CA ASP A 187 -25.06 -3.24 4.32
C ASP A 187 -24.52 -4.25 3.31
N LEU A 188 -23.20 -4.43 3.23
CA LEU A 188 -22.56 -5.48 2.41
C LEU A 188 -22.95 -6.88 2.88
N LEU A 189 -23.00 -7.11 4.20
CA LEU A 189 -23.46 -8.38 4.77
C LEU A 189 -24.95 -8.63 4.45
N ARG A 190 -25.80 -7.61 4.59
CA ARG A 190 -27.22 -7.70 4.20
C ARG A 190 -27.36 -8.05 2.73
N GLN A 191 -26.63 -7.36 1.86
CA GLN A 191 -26.64 -7.65 0.42
C GLN A 191 -26.23 -9.10 0.14
N THR A 192 -25.22 -9.61 0.83
CA THR A 192 -24.78 -11.00 0.69
C THR A 192 -25.88 -11.98 1.10
N CYS A 193 -26.62 -11.69 2.17
CA CYS A 193 -27.79 -12.47 2.57
C CYS A 193 -28.91 -12.39 1.51
N ASP A 194 -29.24 -11.19 1.05
CA ASP A 194 -30.32 -10.96 0.08
C ASP A 194 -30.03 -11.65 -1.26
N ASP A 195 -28.77 -11.65 -1.71
CA ASP A 195 -28.30 -12.34 -2.91
C ASP A 195 -28.45 -13.86 -2.76
N LEU A 196 -28.02 -14.43 -1.62
CA LEU A 196 -28.16 -15.86 -1.35
C LEU A 196 -29.63 -16.28 -1.26
N ILE A 197 -30.45 -15.50 -0.56
CA ILE A 197 -31.89 -15.77 -0.41
C ILE A 197 -32.56 -15.73 -1.78
N SER A 198 -32.30 -14.68 -2.57
CA SER A 198 -32.86 -14.53 -3.91
C SER A 198 -32.43 -15.67 -4.84
N PHE A 199 -31.16 -16.07 -4.78
CA PHE A 199 -30.65 -17.23 -5.52
C PHE A 199 -31.38 -18.51 -5.10
N GLN A 200 -31.49 -18.77 -3.81
CA GLN A 200 -32.12 -19.98 -3.29
C GLN A 200 -33.62 -20.02 -3.62
N GLU A 201 -34.34 -18.90 -3.54
CA GLU A 201 -35.75 -18.83 -3.96
C GLU A 201 -35.91 -19.19 -5.44
N LYS A 202 -35.04 -18.66 -6.31
CA LYS A 202 -35.03 -19.04 -7.74
C LYS A 202 -34.79 -20.54 -7.89
N GLN A 203 -33.81 -21.10 -7.20
CA GLN A 203 -33.51 -22.54 -7.27
C GLN A 203 -34.69 -23.40 -6.81
N LEU A 204 -35.36 -23.05 -5.71
CA LEU A 204 -36.52 -23.78 -5.18
C LEU A 204 -37.75 -23.68 -6.10
N ARG A 205 -37.91 -22.54 -6.80
CA ARG A 205 -38.95 -22.36 -7.82
C ARG A 205 -38.67 -23.18 -9.09
N HIS A 206 -37.41 -23.23 -9.54
CA HIS A 206 -37.01 -24.03 -10.71
C HIS A 206 -37.00 -25.54 -10.44
N HIS A 207 -36.52 -25.96 -9.27
CA HIS A 207 -36.55 -27.35 -8.81
C HIS A 207 -37.83 -27.62 -8.02
N ALA A 208 -38.98 -27.19 -8.54
CA ALA A 208 -40.25 -27.61 -7.98
C ALA A 208 -40.26 -29.14 -7.98
N PHE A 209 -40.15 -29.75 -6.81
CA PHE A 209 -40.34 -31.18 -6.60
C PHE A 209 -41.83 -31.46 -6.84
N GLY A 210 -42.22 -31.44 -8.12
CA GLY A 210 -43.57 -31.77 -8.56
C GLY A 210 -43.88 -33.23 -8.24
N LYS A 211 -45.18 -33.55 -8.28
CA LYS A 211 -45.93 -34.77 -7.88
C LYS A 211 -45.24 -36.16 -7.84
N GLU A 212 -44.06 -36.35 -8.41
CA GLU A 212 -43.33 -37.63 -8.47
C GLU A 212 -41.99 -37.64 -7.70
N GLY A 213 -41.50 -36.50 -7.17
CA GLY A 213 -40.27 -36.43 -6.38
C GLY A 213 -40.52 -36.27 -4.87
N GLU A 214 -39.81 -37.04 -4.02
CA GLU A 214 -39.84 -36.81 -2.57
C GLU A 214 -39.14 -35.49 -2.21
N ILE A 215 -39.86 -34.59 -1.52
CA ILE A 215 -39.31 -33.33 -1.02
C ILE A 215 -38.28 -33.65 0.08
N PRO A 216 -37.03 -33.15 -0.04
CA PRO A 216 -36.03 -33.30 1.01
C PRO A 216 -36.53 -32.79 2.37
N GLU A 217 -36.15 -33.46 3.46
CA GLU A 217 -36.67 -33.16 4.80
C GLU A 217 -36.51 -31.69 5.21
N HIS A 218 -35.32 -31.10 4.96
CA HIS A 218 -35.02 -29.71 5.28
C HIS A 218 -35.78 -28.67 4.44
N LEU A 219 -36.50 -29.08 3.39
CA LEU A 219 -37.30 -28.21 2.52
C LEU A 219 -38.81 -28.36 2.72
N ARG A 220 -39.26 -29.36 3.51
CA ARG A 220 -40.69 -29.65 3.67
C ARG A 220 -41.48 -28.45 4.17
N ASP A 221 -40.98 -27.75 5.19
CA ASP A 221 -41.67 -26.60 5.75
C ASP A 221 -41.82 -25.48 4.71
N TYR A 222 -40.76 -25.21 3.95
CA TYR A 222 -40.79 -24.20 2.89
C TYR A 222 -41.86 -24.51 1.82
N TYR A 223 -41.88 -25.73 1.28
CA TYR A 223 -42.91 -26.10 0.29
C TYR A 223 -44.31 -26.26 0.91
N SER A 224 -44.41 -26.60 2.20
CA SER A 224 -45.71 -26.62 2.89
C SER A 224 -46.31 -25.22 3.04
N PHE A 225 -45.49 -24.19 3.20
CA PHE A 225 -45.97 -22.81 3.32
C PHE A 225 -46.15 -22.12 1.96
N TYR A 226 -45.24 -22.36 1.01
CA TYR A 226 -45.13 -21.57 -0.23
C TYR A 226 -45.33 -22.39 -1.52
N GLY A 227 -45.54 -23.71 -1.43
CA GLY A 227 -45.63 -24.59 -2.60
C GLY A 227 -46.76 -24.24 -3.57
N GLU A 228 -47.92 -23.81 -3.07
CA GLU A 228 -49.05 -23.39 -3.93
C GLU A 228 -48.73 -22.13 -4.75
N GLU A 229 -47.94 -21.20 -4.21
CA GLU A 229 -47.51 -19.99 -4.92
C GLU A 229 -46.46 -20.30 -6.00
N ILE A 230 -45.67 -21.36 -5.78
CA ILE A 230 -44.66 -21.84 -6.74
C ILE A 230 -45.33 -22.57 -7.91
N GLU A 231 -46.34 -23.42 -7.65
CA GLU A 231 -47.03 -24.19 -8.69
C GLU A 231 -47.93 -23.33 -9.61
N ASN A 232 -48.48 -22.22 -9.10
CA ASN A 232 -49.46 -21.41 -9.84
C ASN A 232 -48.87 -20.42 -10.85
N GLY A 233 -47.54 -20.34 -11.01
CA GLY A 233 -46.88 -19.68 -12.15
C GLY A 233 -47.32 -18.24 -12.44
N ALA A 234 -47.88 -17.52 -11.47
CA ALA A 234 -48.36 -16.16 -11.65
C ALA A 234 -47.23 -15.19 -11.35
N LEU A 235 -46.32 -15.05 -12.31
CA LEU A 235 -45.60 -13.83 -12.73
C LEU A 235 -44.41 -14.27 -13.60
N ASP A 236 -44.70 -14.41 -14.90
CA ASP A 236 -43.73 -14.38 -16.00
C ASP A 236 -42.80 -13.17 -15.84
N PHE A 237 -41.48 -13.35 -15.83
CA PHE A 237 -40.54 -12.40 -16.45
C PHE A 237 -39.15 -13.02 -16.65
N GLY A 238 -38.74 -13.03 -17.92
CA GLY A 238 -37.37 -12.70 -18.34
C GLY A 238 -36.34 -13.82 -18.22
N GLU A 239 -36.08 -14.47 -19.34
CA GLU A 239 -34.80 -15.14 -19.61
C GLU A 239 -33.65 -14.16 -19.35
N ASP A 240 -33.00 -14.24 -18.20
CA ASP A 240 -31.60 -13.87 -18.03
C ASP A 240 -30.87 -15.09 -17.46
N LEU A 241 -30.84 -16.14 -18.28
CA LEU A 241 -29.82 -17.19 -18.22
C LEU A 241 -28.54 -16.61 -18.77
N GLU A 242 -27.69 -16.03 -17.91
CA GLU A 242 -26.23 -16.08 -18.06
C GLU A 242 -25.55 -15.44 -16.84
N ARG A 243 -25.01 -16.30 -15.96
CA ARG A 243 -23.70 -16.12 -15.32
C ARG A 243 -23.19 -17.45 -14.80
#